data_AF-A0A1G0Z4Z1-F1
#
_entry.id   AF-A0A1G0Z4Z1-F1
#
_cell.length_a   1.000
_cell.length_b   1.000
_cell.length_c   1.000
_cell.angle_alpha   90.00
_cell.angle_beta   90.00
_cell.angle_gamma   90.00
#
_symmetry.space_group_name_H-M   'P 1'
#
loop_
_entity.id
_entity.type
_entity.pdbx_description
1 polymer ?
#
loop_
_entity_poly.entity_id
_entity_poly.type
_entity_poly.pdbx_seq_one_letter_code
_entity_poly.pdbx_strand_id
1 'polypeptide(L)'
;MIFRLTKRMLAETDKRLLFKFAYNFGWKGIRAVQAFQRRLGRGEQFPAFMFLSITSNCNLRCQGCWVTPSVPALELAPGDIENVIEGCKRHGSYFFGIMGGEPLLYKGLFDIMEKHPECYFLIFTNGTLLTDEVARTMRRLGNVTPLISVEGTADVSDVRRGGSDVYSHAMQALENCSRNRLVTGVATSVCKSNFRDLVSEKFVNELVARKVHYLWYYIYRPVGGTPHPELALDRGEILELRKFIVNTRMKAPIALVDSYWDHLGRALCPAATGIGYHINPAGYVEFCPPIQYAKENIRDANWTEAVRKSEFLAGFRKLASSSSRGCILLENPGLMAKFIVEQKARNTSGRCAGVEELEAMGCCASHHQPGGEVPEKHWAYKLAKKYWFFGFGAYG
;
A
#
# COMPACT_ATOMS: atom_id res chain seq x y z
N MET A 1 -2.50 20.50 14.99
CA MET A 1 -1.63 19.58 14.23
C MET A 1 -1.28 20.11 12.84
N ILE A 2 -2.27 20.36 11.95
CA ILE A 2 -2.02 20.70 10.52
C ILE A 2 -1.04 21.85 10.33
N PHE A 3 -1.25 22.97 11.02
CA PHE A 3 -0.34 24.12 10.90
C PHE A 3 1.13 23.76 11.15
N ARG A 4 1.40 22.91 12.16
CA ARG A 4 2.75 22.43 12.46
C ARG A 4 3.28 21.53 11.34
N LEU A 5 2.47 20.59 10.84
CA LEU A 5 2.85 19.74 9.71
C LEU A 5 3.13 20.58 8.45
N THR A 6 2.26 21.54 8.11
CA THR A 6 2.45 22.44 6.96
C THR A 6 3.73 23.25 7.10
N LYS A 7 4.00 23.82 8.28
CA LYS A 7 5.25 24.54 8.55
C LYS A 7 6.46 23.63 8.36
N ARG A 8 6.41 22.38 8.84
CA ARG A 8 7.47 21.38 8.64
C ARG A 8 7.68 21.08 7.17
N MET A 9 6.62 20.73 6.42
CA MET A 9 6.74 20.45 4.98
C MET A 9 7.35 21.62 4.21
N LEU A 10 6.96 22.87 4.52
CA LEU A 10 7.53 24.06 3.87
C LEU A 10 9.01 24.28 4.21
N ALA A 11 9.44 23.94 5.43
CA ALA A 11 10.80 24.17 5.91
C ALA A 11 11.77 23.02 5.59
N GLU A 12 11.28 21.78 5.64
CA GLU A 12 12.07 20.54 5.55
C GLU A 12 12.17 20.03 4.11
N THR A 13 11.17 20.29 3.26
CA THR A 13 11.12 19.80 1.87
C THR A 13 11.65 20.85 0.87
N ASP A 14 12.18 20.39 -0.26
CA ASP A 14 12.41 21.21 -1.44
C ASP A 14 11.08 21.76 -2.00
N LYS A 15 10.99 23.06 -2.30
CA LYS A 15 9.74 23.73 -2.71
C LYS A 15 9.17 23.17 -4.01
N ARG A 16 10.02 22.77 -4.97
CA ARG A 16 9.58 22.18 -6.24
C ARG A 16 8.96 20.80 -6.00
N LEU A 17 9.58 20.00 -5.13
CA LEU A 17 9.06 18.69 -4.74
C LEU A 17 7.73 18.82 -4.01
N LEU A 18 7.64 19.77 -3.07
CA LEU A 18 6.41 20.03 -2.34
C LEU A 18 5.27 20.46 -3.27
N PHE A 19 5.55 21.31 -4.27
CA PHE A 19 4.59 21.66 -5.30
C PHE A 19 4.16 20.44 -6.13
N LYS A 20 5.11 19.63 -6.62
CA LYS A 20 4.80 18.39 -7.37
C LYS A 20 4.00 17.40 -6.53
N PHE A 21 4.30 17.25 -5.23
CA PHE A 21 3.50 16.44 -4.31
C PHE A 21 2.08 17.00 -4.17
N ALA A 22 1.92 18.29 -3.90
CA ALA A 22 0.60 18.91 -3.77
C ALA A 22 -0.23 18.82 -5.06
N TYR A 23 0.40 18.97 -6.23
CA TYR A 23 -0.28 18.98 -7.51
C TYR A 23 -0.48 17.58 -8.10
N ASN A 24 0.58 16.80 -8.31
CA ASN A 24 0.50 15.48 -8.94
C ASN A 24 -0.13 14.43 -8.03
N PHE A 25 0.22 14.41 -6.73
CA PHE A 25 -0.40 13.48 -5.78
C PHE A 25 -1.71 14.03 -5.23
N GLY A 26 -1.70 15.27 -4.71
CA GLY A 26 -2.88 15.87 -4.09
C GLY A 26 -4.00 16.16 -5.10
N TRP A 27 -3.84 17.19 -5.92
CA TRP A 27 -4.89 17.67 -6.82
C TRP A 27 -5.29 16.64 -7.90
N LYS A 28 -4.31 16.09 -8.61
CA LYS A 28 -4.58 15.05 -9.62
C LYS A 28 -5.11 13.76 -8.99
N GLY A 29 -4.67 13.39 -7.79
CA GLY A 29 -5.24 12.26 -7.04
C GLY A 29 -6.72 12.45 -6.73
N ILE A 30 -7.11 13.65 -6.26
CA ILE A 30 -8.53 13.98 -6.05
C ILE A 30 -9.32 13.84 -7.35
N ARG A 31 -8.78 14.34 -8.49
CA ARG A 31 -9.44 14.20 -9.79
C ARG A 31 -9.54 12.75 -10.26
N ALA A 32 -8.52 11.93 -10.00
CA ALA A 32 -8.52 10.50 -10.32
C ALA A 32 -9.62 9.77 -9.55
N VAL A 33 -9.77 10.07 -8.26
CA VAL A 33 -10.84 9.54 -7.41
C VAL A 33 -12.23 9.97 -7.89
N GLN A 34 -12.42 11.25 -8.25
CA GLN A 34 -13.68 11.72 -8.83
C GLN A 34 -14.00 11.05 -10.18
N ALA A 35 -12.97 10.84 -11.02
CA ALA A 35 -13.13 10.14 -12.28
C ALA A 35 -13.53 8.67 -12.05
N PHE A 36 -12.93 8.01 -11.06
CA PHE A 36 -13.31 6.67 -10.61
C PHE A 36 -14.76 6.60 -10.13
N GLN A 37 -15.20 7.53 -9.27
CA GLN A 37 -16.59 7.60 -8.83
C GLN A 37 -17.58 7.76 -10.00
N ARG A 38 -17.27 8.64 -10.96
CA ARG A 38 -18.08 8.80 -12.18
C ARG A 38 -18.16 7.52 -13.01
N ARG A 39 -17.05 6.79 -13.14
CA ARG A 39 -17.02 5.50 -13.84
C ARG A 39 -17.89 4.45 -13.13
N LEU A 40 -17.75 4.34 -11.81
CA LEU A 40 -18.58 3.43 -11.01
C LEU A 40 -20.07 3.73 -11.16
N GLY A 41 -20.47 5.01 -11.17
CA GLY A 41 -21.87 5.41 -11.41
C GLY A 41 -22.42 5.01 -12.78
N ARG A 42 -21.54 4.71 -13.74
CA ARG A 42 -21.90 4.19 -15.08
C ARG A 42 -21.73 2.67 -15.21
N GLY A 43 -21.42 1.97 -14.11
CA GLY A 43 -21.14 0.53 -14.12
C GLY A 43 -19.76 0.15 -14.65
N GLU A 44 -18.88 1.13 -14.92
CA GLU A 44 -17.52 0.87 -15.42
C GLU A 44 -16.53 0.69 -14.26
N GLN A 45 -15.64 -0.31 -14.35
CA GLN A 45 -14.75 -0.68 -13.26
C GLN A 45 -13.27 -0.48 -13.61
N PHE A 46 -12.78 0.76 -13.50
CA PHE A 46 -11.35 1.06 -13.73
C PHE A 46 -10.76 1.91 -12.59
N PRO A 47 -9.66 1.47 -11.95
CA PRO A 47 -9.20 1.98 -10.67
C PRO A 47 -8.70 3.43 -10.75
N ALA A 48 -8.69 4.14 -9.61
CA ALA A 48 -8.05 5.44 -9.48
C ALA A 48 -6.53 5.32 -9.30
N PHE A 49 -6.07 4.21 -8.72
CA PHE A 49 -4.68 3.96 -8.37
C PHE A 49 -4.22 2.59 -8.86
N MET A 50 -2.95 2.47 -9.25
CA MET A 50 -2.36 1.19 -9.62
C MET A 50 -1.13 0.91 -8.76
N PHE A 51 -1.03 -0.31 -8.24
CA PHE A 51 0.14 -0.75 -7.49
C PHE A 51 0.88 -1.80 -8.33
N LEU A 52 2.15 -1.57 -8.65
CA LEU A 52 2.94 -2.45 -9.50
C LEU A 52 4.07 -3.07 -8.67
N SER A 53 4.07 -4.39 -8.53
CA SER A 53 5.25 -5.13 -8.13
C SER A 53 6.11 -5.38 -9.36
N ILE A 54 7.18 -4.59 -9.55
CA ILE A 54 7.95 -4.58 -10.80
C ILE A 54 9.01 -5.68 -10.87
N THR A 55 9.38 -6.27 -9.74
CA THR A 55 10.36 -7.35 -9.62
C THR A 55 9.98 -8.27 -8.46
N SER A 56 10.26 -9.57 -8.56
CA SER A 56 10.21 -10.48 -7.41
C SER A 56 11.56 -10.55 -6.65
N ASN A 57 12.60 -9.88 -7.14
CA ASN A 57 13.90 -9.88 -6.49
C ASN A 57 13.87 -9.03 -5.20
N CYS A 58 14.46 -9.55 -4.13
CA CYS A 58 14.61 -8.85 -2.86
C CYS A 58 15.90 -9.28 -2.17
N ASN A 59 16.55 -8.36 -1.49
CA ASN A 59 17.72 -8.61 -0.66
C ASN A 59 17.38 -9.01 0.80
N LEU A 60 16.09 -9.16 1.14
CA LEU A 60 15.59 -9.56 2.46
C LEU A 60 14.60 -10.74 2.37
N ARG A 61 14.29 -11.39 3.49
CA ARG A 61 13.39 -12.56 3.57
C ARG A 61 12.44 -12.43 4.76
N CYS A 62 11.49 -11.50 4.66
CA CYS A 62 10.62 -11.12 5.76
C CYS A 62 9.63 -12.22 6.17
N GLN A 63 9.31 -12.29 7.46
CA GLN A 63 8.23 -13.11 8.00
C GLN A 63 6.86 -12.61 7.50
N GLY A 64 6.08 -13.49 6.86
CA GLY A 64 4.80 -13.16 6.22
C GLY A 64 4.90 -12.28 4.98
N CYS A 65 6.01 -12.36 4.24
CA CYS A 65 6.10 -11.70 2.94
C CYS A 65 5.17 -12.41 1.94
N TRP A 66 4.28 -11.67 1.27
CA TRP A 66 3.45 -12.20 0.19
C TRP A 66 4.21 -12.38 -1.13
N VAL A 67 5.40 -11.76 -1.27
CA VAL A 67 6.23 -11.91 -2.46
C VAL A 67 7.01 -13.21 -2.37
N THR A 68 6.82 -14.08 -3.36
CA THR A 68 7.57 -15.32 -3.49
C THR A 68 8.84 -15.07 -4.32
N PRO A 69 10.04 -15.32 -3.76
CA PRO A 69 11.28 -15.25 -4.52
C PRO A 69 11.27 -16.25 -5.67
N SER A 70 11.90 -15.88 -6.79
CA SER A 70 12.07 -16.76 -7.95
C SER A 70 13.48 -16.64 -8.53
N VAL A 71 13.95 -17.71 -9.19
CA VAL A 71 15.26 -17.77 -9.87
C VAL A 71 15.04 -18.36 -11.28
N PRO A 72 15.27 -17.58 -12.36
CA PRO A 72 15.57 -16.15 -12.36
C PRO A 72 14.42 -15.32 -11.78
N ALA A 73 14.73 -14.10 -11.33
CA ALA A 73 13.70 -13.20 -10.82
C ALA A 73 12.69 -12.84 -11.93
N LEU A 74 11.41 -12.80 -11.57
CA LEU A 74 10.37 -12.27 -12.44
C LEU A 74 10.44 -10.74 -12.41
N GLU A 75 10.44 -10.12 -13.58
CA GLU A 75 10.47 -8.66 -13.74
C GLU A 75 9.49 -8.23 -14.84
N LEU A 76 8.78 -7.13 -14.60
CA LEU A 76 8.05 -6.47 -15.67
C LEU A 76 9.03 -5.88 -16.67
N ALA A 77 8.78 -6.02 -17.96
CA ALA A 77 9.60 -5.31 -18.95
C ALA A 77 9.35 -3.80 -18.83
N PRO A 78 10.33 -2.92 -19.08
CA PRO A 78 10.11 -1.48 -19.07
C PRO A 78 8.93 -1.04 -19.94
N GLY A 79 8.77 -1.66 -21.12
CA GLY A 79 7.63 -1.43 -22.02
C GLY A 79 6.29 -1.85 -21.43
N ASP A 80 6.24 -2.89 -20.59
CA ASP A 80 5.01 -3.28 -19.89
C ASP A 80 4.62 -2.20 -18.86
N ILE A 81 5.59 -1.68 -18.13
CA ILE A 81 5.37 -0.62 -17.14
C ILE A 81 4.90 0.67 -17.83
N GLU A 82 5.54 1.06 -18.93
CA GLU A 82 5.13 2.21 -19.75
C GLU A 82 3.71 2.04 -20.29
N ASN A 83 3.37 0.85 -20.81
CA ASN A 83 2.02 0.55 -21.28
C ASN A 83 0.97 0.66 -20.17
N VAL A 84 1.30 0.22 -18.95
CA VAL A 84 0.42 0.36 -17.78
C VAL A 84 0.20 1.83 -17.43
N ILE A 85 1.28 2.63 -17.38
CA ILE A 85 1.21 4.05 -17.05
C ILE A 85 0.36 4.80 -18.07
N GLU A 86 0.62 4.61 -19.37
CA GLU A 86 -0.13 5.27 -20.44
C GLU A 86 -1.61 4.82 -20.47
N GLY A 87 -1.89 3.54 -20.23
CA GLY A 87 -3.25 3.04 -20.08
C GLY A 87 -4.00 3.69 -18.92
N CYS A 88 -3.35 3.79 -17.75
CA CYS A 88 -3.93 4.46 -16.59
C CYS A 88 -4.20 5.95 -16.83
N LYS A 89 -3.28 6.66 -17.50
CA LYS A 89 -3.42 8.08 -17.84
C LYS A 89 -4.65 8.34 -18.71
N ARG A 90 -4.92 7.50 -19.72
CA ARG A 90 -6.13 7.60 -20.57
C ARG A 90 -7.43 7.52 -19.77
N HIS A 91 -7.40 6.88 -18.60
CA HIS A 91 -8.53 6.79 -17.67
C HIS A 91 -8.44 7.76 -16.48
N GLY A 92 -7.53 8.73 -16.53
CA GLY A 92 -7.41 9.78 -15.51
C GLY A 92 -6.71 9.36 -14.21
N SER A 93 -5.97 8.24 -14.23
CA SER A 93 -5.20 7.72 -13.10
C SER A 93 -3.72 8.09 -13.28
N TYR A 94 -3.17 8.85 -12.32
CA TYR A 94 -1.83 9.44 -12.41
C TYR A 94 -0.92 9.10 -11.22
N PHE A 95 -1.38 8.24 -10.31
CA PHE A 95 -0.63 7.84 -9.13
C PHE A 95 -0.36 6.34 -9.14
N PHE A 96 0.90 5.99 -8.90
CA PHE A 96 1.40 4.62 -8.98
C PHE A 96 2.17 4.27 -7.71
N GLY A 97 1.75 3.21 -7.03
CA GLY A 97 2.55 2.58 -5.99
C GLY A 97 3.52 1.61 -6.62
N ILE A 98 4.81 1.85 -6.48
CA ILE A 98 5.85 0.96 -7.00
C ILE A 98 6.36 0.09 -5.86
N MET A 99 6.15 -1.20 -6.02
CA MET A 99 6.46 -2.29 -5.10
C MET A 99 7.32 -3.32 -5.83
N GLY A 100 7.57 -4.45 -5.19
CA GLY A 100 8.28 -5.59 -5.73
C GLY A 100 8.61 -6.53 -4.59
N GLY A 101 9.68 -7.30 -4.74
CA GLY A 101 10.51 -7.67 -3.60
C GLY A 101 11.18 -6.41 -3.01
N GLU A 102 12.17 -5.86 -3.72
CA GLU A 102 12.75 -4.53 -3.45
C GLU A 102 12.85 -3.72 -4.76
N PRO A 103 12.05 -2.66 -4.96
CA PRO A 103 12.04 -1.89 -6.20
C PRO A 103 13.38 -1.29 -6.58
N LEU A 104 14.21 -0.91 -5.60
CA LEU A 104 15.51 -0.28 -5.88
C LEU A 104 16.54 -1.26 -6.50
N LEU A 105 16.22 -2.56 -6.60
CA LEU A 105 17.00 -3.53 -7.37
C LEU A 105 16.67 -3.51 -8.88
N TYR A 106 15.54 -2.93 -9.28
CA TYR A 106 15.08 -2.92 -10.66
C TYR A 106 15.86 -1.91 -11.52
N LYS A 107 16.53 -2.40 -12.57
CA LYS A 107 17.32 -1.57 -13.48
C LYS A 107 16.42 -0.69 -14.35
N GLY A 108 16.73 0.60 -14.45
CA GLY A 108 15.96 1.57 -15.25
C GLY A 108 14.71 2.11 -14.57
N LEU A 109 14.50 1.83 -13.27
CA LEU A 109 13.33 2.32 -12.52
C LEU A 109 13.15 3.84 -12.64
N PHE A 110 14.24 4.59 -12.43
CA PHE A 110 14.19 6.05 -12.45
C PHE A 110 14.04 6.62 -13.87
N ASP A 111 14.50 5.92 -14.90
CA ASP A 111 14.34 6.33 -16.30
C ASP A 111 12.85 6.30 -16.70
N ILE A 112 12.11 5.29 -16.25
CA ILE A 112 10.66 5.20 -16.46
C ILE A 112 9.95 6.38 -15.76
N MET A 113 10.30 6.68 -14.50
CA MET A 113 9.68 7.78 -13.76
C MET A 113 9.99 9.15 -14.36
N GLU A 114 11.18 9.31 -14.96
CA GLU A 114 11.60 10.53 -15.65
C GLU A 114 10.74 10.82 -16.89
N LYS A 115 10.32 9.78 -17.63
CA LYS A 115 9.43 9.92 -18.80
C LYS A 115 8.02 10.40 -18.46
N HIS A 116 7.60 10.30 -17.19
CA HIS A 116 6.24 10.62 -16.74
C HIS A 116 6.21 11.69 -15.61
N PRO A 117 6.73 12.91 -15.85
CA PRO A 117 6.85 13.96 -14.83
C PRO A 117 5.50 14.47 -14.28
N GLU A 118 4.41 14.21 -14.99
CA GLU A 118 3.03 14.55 -14.63
C GLU A 118 2.33 13.50 -13.77
N CYS A 119 2.93 12.31 -13.62
CA CYS A 119 2.50 11.27 -12.70
C CYS A 119 3.17 11.47 -11.33
N TYR A 120 2.74 10.70 -10.33
CA TYR A 120 3.39 10.66 -9.02
C TYR A 120 3.61 9.23 -8.56
N PHE A 121 4.83 8.94 -8.11
CA PHE A 121 5.27 7.59 -7.78
C PHE A 121 5.57 7.47 -6.28
N LEU A 122 4.97 6.48 -5.64
CA LEU A 122 5.25 6.09 -4.25
C LEU A 122 6.07 4.81 -4.27
N ILE A 123 7.35 4.86 -3.91
CA ILE A 123 8.22 3.68 -3.87
C ILE A 123 8.16 3.04 -2.48
N PHE A 124 7.69 1.80 -2.41
CA PHE A 124 7.73 0.98 -1.20
C PHE A 124 9.09 0.28 -1.14
N THR A 125 9.94 0.67 -0.18
CA THR A 125 11.31 0.16 -0.09
C THR A 125 11.64 -0.28 1.33
N ASN A 126 12.51 -1.29 1.46
CA ASN A 126 13.12 -1.69 2.73
C ASN A 126 14.19 -0.69 3.22
N GLY A 127 14.60 0.25 2.36
CA GLY A 127 15.56 1.32 2.69
C GLY A 127 17.03 0.92 2.56
N THR A 128 17.38 -0.37 2.44
CA THR A 128 18.79 -0.80 2.45
C THR A 128 19.59 -0.30 1.24
N LEU A 129 18.90 0.00 0.14
CA LEU A 129 19.50 0.52 -1.09
C LEU A 129 19.24 2.02 -1.31
N LEU A 130 18.59 2.70 -0.36
CA LEU A 130 18.30 4.12 -0.47
C LEU A 130 19.51 4.93 0.01
N THR A 131 20.53 4.97 -0.83
CA THR A 131 21.76 5.76 -0.63
C THR A 131 21.50 7.26 -0.83
N ASP A 132 22.47 8.09 -0.48
CA ASP A 132 22.41 9.53 -0.75
C ASP A 132 22.33 9.84 -2.26
N GLU A 133 22.96 9.04 -3.11
CA GLU A 133 22.86 9.16 -4.57
C GLU A 133 21.46 8.82 -5.09
N VAL A 134 20.85 7.75 -4.57
CA VAL A 134 19.46 7.39 -4.90
C VAL A 134 18.52 8.51 -4.44
N ALA A 135 18.72 9.07 -3.25
CA ALA A 135 17.94 10.20 -2.74
C ALA A 135 18.13 11.48 -3.60
N ARG A 136 19.35 11.76 -4.07
CA ARG A 136 19.63 12.84 -5.03
C ARG A 136 18.90 12.64 -6.36
N THR A 137 18.84 11.40 -6.85
CA THR A 137 18.08 11.06 -8.06
C THR A 137 16.58 11.29 -7.87
N MET A 138 15.99 10.79 -6.77
CA MET A 138 14.59 11.07 -6.43
C MET A 138 14.32 12.58 -6.32
N ARG A 139 15.27 13.34 -5.75
CA ARG A 139 15.19 14.80 -5.69
C ARG A 139 15.16 15.39 -7.10
N ARG A 140 16.08 15.01 -7.99
CA ARG A 140 16.14 15.50 -9.38
C ARG A 140 14.79 15.32 -10.09
N LEU A 141 14.24 14.11 -10.05
CA LEU A 141 12.94 13.77 -10.65
C LEU A 141 11.79 14.60 -10.04
N GLY A 142 11.71 14.61 -8.71
CA GLY A 142 10.76 15.40 -7.92
C GLY A 142 9.30 14.94 -7.98
N ASN A 143 8.97 13.93 -8.78
CA ASN A 143 7.67 13.25 -8.85
C ASN A 143 7.66 11.90 -8.12
N VAL A 144 8.59 11.68 -7.20
CA VAL A 144 8.79 10.43 -6.48
C VAL A 144 8.87 10.69 -4.98
N THR A 145 8.26 9.84 -4.17
CA THR A 145 8.41 9.83 -2.71
C THR A 145 8.71 8.41 -2.23
N PRO A 146 9.73 8.21 -1.36
CA PRO A 146 9.97 6.92 -0.74
C PRO A 146 9.04 6.70 0.46
N LEU A 147 8.60 5.46 0.62
CA LEU A 147 7.91 4.92 1.78
C LEU A 147 8.76 3.82 2.38
N ILE A 148 9.56 4.20 3.37
CA ILE A 148 10.57 3.32 3.97
C ILE A 148 9.91 2.44 5.03
N SER A 149 10.15 1.15 4.91
CA SER A 149 9.67 0.15 5.84
C SER A 149 10.42 0.19 7.18
N VAL A 150 9.70 0.27 8.30
CA VAL A 150 10.25 0.18 9.67
C VAL A 150 9.37 -0.75 10.50
N GLU A 151 9.95 -1.72 11.20
CA GLU A 151 9.18 -2.77 11.92
C GLU A 151 9.25 -2.67 13.44
N GLY A 152 9.90 -1.66 14.01
CA GLY A 152 10.04 -1.48 15.45
C GLY A 152 11.47 -1.14 15.82
N THR A 153 11.98 -1.75 16.88
CA THR A 153 13.38 -1.65 17.30
C THR A 153 14.34 -2.39 16.36
N ALA A 154 15.65 -2.31 16.64
CA ALA A 154 16.69 -2.99 15.86
C ALA A 154 16.47 -4.51 15.82
N ASP A 155 16.40 -5.15 16.98
CA ASP A 155 16.23 -6.61 17.11
C ASP A 155 14.94 -7.10 16.43
N VAL A 156 13.84 -6.38 16.67
CA VAL A 156 12.54 -6.70 16.06
C VAL A 156 12.60 -6.56 14.55
N SER A 157 13.25 -5.52 14.03
CA SER A 157 13.37 -5.31 12.58
C SER A 157 14.18 -6.41 11.90
N ASP A 158 15.31 -6.80 12.48
CA ASP A 158 16.19 -7.83 11.93
C ASP A 158 15.47 -9.20 11.88
N VAL A 159 14.78 -9.58 12.95
CA VAL A 159 13.97 -10.81 12.99
C VAL A 159 12.82 -10.77 11.99
N ARG A 160 12.02 -9.68 12.00
CA ARG A 160 10.84 -9.55 11.14
C ARG A 160 11.20 -9.51 9.66
N ARG A 161 12.31 -8.87 9.32
CA ARG A 161 12.75 -8.65 7.94
C ARG A 161 13.70 -9.73 7.42
N GLY A 162 14.21 -10.60 8.30
CA GLY A 162 15.09 -11.72 7.93
C GLY A 162 16.42 -11.23 7.39
N GLY A 163 17.08 -10.33 8.14
CA GLY A 163 18.38 -9.74 7.79
C GLY A 163 19.07 -9.16 9.02
N SER A 164 20.21 -8.50 8.83
CA SER A 164 20.99 -7.85 9.89
C SER A 164 21.11 -6.35 9.64
N ASP A 165 21.14 -5.56 10.71
CA ASP A 165 21.25 -4.11 10.67
C ASP A 165 20.14 -3.43 9.84
N VAL A 166 18.98 -4.07 9.69
CA VAL A 166 17.88 -3.61 8.83
C VAL A 166 17.35 -2.28 9.34
N TYR A 167 17.20 -2.15 10.66
CA TYR A 167 16.79 -0.90 11.28
C TYR A 167 17.80 0.23 11.02
N SER A 168 19.09 -0.05 11.21
CA SER A 168 20.17 0.91 10.98
C SER A 168 20.17 1.42 9.54
N HIS A 169 20.02 0.52 8.57
CA HIS A 169 19.88 0.88 7.16
C HIS A 169 18.63 1.74 6.89
N ALA A 170 17.47 1.39 7.47
CA ALA A 170 16.27 2.19 7.34
C ALA A 170 16.43 3.60 7.94
N MET A 171 17.10 3.74 9.09
CA MET A 171 17.40 5.04 9.68
C MET A 171 18.36 5.86 8.80
N GLN A 172 19.38 5.21 8.21
CA GLN A 172 20.29 5.86 7.27
C GLN A 172 19.57 6.32 6.01
N ALA A 173 18.60 5.56 5.50
CA ALA A 173 17.75 5.95 4.39
C ALA A 173 16.91 7.19 4.71
N LEU A 174 16.31 7.27 5.90
CA LEU A 174 15.57 8.46 6.36
C LEU A 174 16.48 9.70 6.42
N GLU A 175 17.71 9.53 6.90
CA GLU A 175 18.69 10.60 6.95
C GLU A 175 19.10 11.06 5.54
N ASN A 176 19.37 10.13 4.61
CA ASN A 176 19.63 10.46 3.20
C ASN A 176 18.46 11.23 2.56
N CYS A 177 17.21 10.84 2.86
CA CYS A 177 16.02 11.55 2.41
C CYS A 177 15.94 12.97 2.98
N SER A 178 16.22 13.13 4.28
CA SER A 178 16.24 14.41 5.01
C SER A 178 17.28 15.37 4.43
N ARG A 179 18.52 14.91 4.20
CA ARG A 179 19.59 15.72 3.58
C ARG A 179 19.19 16.20 2.19
N ASN A 180 18.51 15.36 1.42
CA ASN A 180 18.03 15.68 0.08
C ASN A 180 16.67 16.39 0.06
N ARG A 181 16.11 16.72 1.23
CA ARG A 181 14.85 17.48 1.37
C ARG A 181 13.68 16.86 0.60
N LEU A 182 13.63 15.52 0.59
CA LEU A 182 12.53 14.78 -0.02
C LEU A 182 11.26 14.91 0.81
N VAL A 183 10.09 14.74 0.17
CA VAL A 183 8.90 14.30 0.90
C VAL A 183 9.16 12.84 1.26
N THR A 184 8.93 12.44 2.51
CA THR A 184 9.39 11.13 3.01
C THR A 184 8.34 10.51 3.90
N GLY A 185 8.04 9.24 3.61
CA GLY A 185 7.12 8.42 4.39
C GLY A 185 7.80 7.24 5.06
N VAL A 186 7.17 6.76 6.12
CA VAL A 186 7.44 5.46 6.73
C VAL A 186 6.21 4.57 6.64
N ALA A 187 6.38 3.28 6.37
CA ALA A 187 5.34 2.27 6.50
C ALA A 187 5.73 1.23 7.53
N THR A 188 4.74 0.75 8.27
CA THR A 188 4.94 -0.22 9.34
C THR A 188 3.88 -1.32 9.23
N SER A 189 4.30 -2.59 9.32
CA SER A 189 3.40 -3.72 9.46
C SER A 189 3.25 -4.07 10.94
N VAL A 190 2.18 -3.61 11.56
CA VAL A 190 1.87 -3.84 12.96
C VAL A 190 1.42 -5.29 13.17
N CYS A 191 2.12 -5.97 14.05
CA CYS A 191 1.90 -7.35 14.48
C CYS A 191 2.18 -7.45 15.99
N LYS A 192 1.91 -8.61 16.60
CA LYS A 192 2.02 -8.77 18.05
C LYS A 192 3.43 -8.47 18.59
N SER A 193 4.47 -8.92 17.88
CA SER A 193 5.85 -8.77 18.34
C SER A 193 6.38 -7.33 18.29
N ASN A 194 5.76 -6.44 17.52
CA ASN A 194 6.19 -5.04 17.39
C ASN A 194 5.13 -4.02 17.82
N PHE A 195 3.99 -4.48 18.35
CA PHE A 195 2.86 -3.63 18.66
C PHE A 195 3.23 -2.49 19.62
N ARG A 196 3.91 -2.82 20.73
CA ARG A 196 4.26 -1.85 21.77
C ARG A 196 5.33 -0.84 21.31
N ASP A 197 6.18 -1.22 20.36
CA ASP A 197 7.16 -0.32 19.76
C ASP A 197 6.45 0.69 18.84
N LEU A 198 5.66 0.18 17.90
CA LEU A 198 5.07 0.96 16.81
C LEU A 198 3.83 1.76 17.21
N VAL A 199 3.05 1.26 18.18
CA VAL A 199 1.84 1.91 18.71
C VAL A 199 2.23 2.75 19.94
N SER A 200 3.18 3.65 19.75
CA SER A 200 3.72 4.51 20.80
C SER A 200 3.94 5.94 20.30
N GLU A 201 3.74 6.92 21.18
CA GLU A 201 4.05 8.32 20.86
C GLU A 201 5.54 8.54 20.68
N LYS A 202 6.37 7.76 21.39
CA LYS A 202 7.82 7.77 21.27
C LYS A 202 8.24 7.52 19.82
N PHE A 203 7.75 6.44 19.21
CA PHE A 203 8.04 6.11 17.81
C PHE A 203 7.60 7.22 16.85
N VAL A 204 6.38 7.74 17.01
CA VAL A 204 5.87 8.82 16.17
C VAL A 204 6.72 10.09 16.30
N ASN A 205 7.13 10.46 17.51
CA ASN A 205 7.98 11.63 17.77
C ASN A 205 9.40 11.44 17.22
N GLU A 206 9.95 10.22 17.28
CA GLU A 206 11.24 9.88 16.67
C GLU A 206 11.23 10.03 15.15
N LEU A 207 10.13 9.66 14.49
CA LEU A 207 9.95 9.88 13.06
C LEU A 207 9.79 11.37 12.71
N VAL A 208 9.04 12.11 13.52
CA VAL A 208 8.94 13.58 13.38
C VAL A 208 10.31 14.25 13.50
N ALA A 209 11.12 13.86 14.49
CA ALA A 209 12.48 14.38 14.69
C ALA A 209 13.40 14.08 13.49
N ARG A 210 13.19 12.94 12.81
CA ARG A 210 13.89 12.53 11.59
C ARG A 210 13.33 13.14 10.31
N LYS A 211 12.47 14.16 10.42
CA LYS A 211 11.85 14.84 9.27
C LYS A 211 10.97 13.92 8.40
N VAL A 212 10.36 12.91 8.99
CA VAL A 212 9.33 12.11 8.31
C VAL A 212 8.02 12.91 8.26
N HIS A 213 7.38 12.89 7.10
CA HIS A 213 6.21 13.71 6.79
C HIS A 213 4.91 12.92 6.90
N TYR A 214 4.94 11.61 6.64
CA TYR A 214 3.77 10.74 6.75
C TYR A 214 4.14 9.32 7.22
N LEU A 215 3.23 8.67 7.94
CA LEU A 215 3.40 7.33 8.51
C LEU A 215 2.18 6.47 8.17
N TRP A 216 2.42 5.33 7.53
CA TRP A 216 1.39 4.36 7.15
C TRP A 216 1.39 3.20 8.14
N TYR A 217 0.23 2.96 8.74
CA TYR A 217 -0.01 1.79 9.59
C TYR A 217 -0.77 0.73 8.79
N TYR A 218 -0.15 -0.45 8.69
CA TYR A 218 -0.76 -1.65 8.14
C TYR A 218 -0.90 -2.69 9.24
N ILE A 219 -2.05 -3.36 9.34
CA ILE A 219 -2.15 -4.58 10.14
C ILE A 219 -1.54 -5.73 9.33
N TYR A 220 -0.70 -6.52 10.00
CA TYR A 220 -0.09 -7.73 9.47
C TYR A 220 -1.15 -8.73 9.01
N ARG A 221 -0.90 -9.37 7.85
CA ARG A 221 -1.74 -10.43 7.30
C ARG A 221 -0.88 -11.67 7.15
N PRO A 222 -1.19 -12.79 7.84
CA PRO A 222 -0.36 -13.97 7.82
C PRO A 222 -0.55 -14.73 6.51
N VAL A 223 0.24 -14.39 5.50
CA VAL A 223 0.21 -14.96 4.15
C VAL A 223 1.61 -15.26 3.64
N GLY A 224 1.69 -15.91 2.48
CA GLY A 224 2.96 -16.26 1.84
C GLY A 224 3.51 -17.58 2.33
N GLY A 225 4.72 -17.94 1.88
CA GLY A 225 5.33 -19.24 2.17
C GLY A 225 5.69 -19.47 3.63
N THR A 226 5.74 -18.41 4.44
CA THR A 226 6.00 -18.48 5.89
C THR A 226 5.08 -17.48 6.62
N PRO A 227 3.80 -17.85 6.84
CA PRO A 227 2.74 -16.90 7.16
C PRO A 227 2.72 -16.43 8.62
N HIS A 228 3.33 -17.14 9.57
CA HIS A 228 3.38 -16.77 11.00
C HIS A 228 2.04 -16.24 11.58
N PRO A 229 0.96 -17.03 11.56
CA PRO A 229 -0.36 -16.60 12.05
C PRO A 229 -0.39 -16.15 13.51
N GLU A 230 0.53 -16.65 14.33
CA GLU A 230 0.71 -16.24 15.73
C GLU A 230 1.05 -14.75 15.91
N LEU A 231 1.54 -14.09 14.86
CA LEU A 231 1.85 -12.65 14.88
C LEU A 231 0.64 -11.77 14.53
N ALA A 232 -0.48 -12.35 14.06
CA ALA A 232 -1.68 -11.61 13.75
C ALA A 232 -2.26 -10.95 15.01
N LEU A 233 -2.67 -9.69 14.87
CA LEU A 233 -3.27 -8.94 15.98
C LEU A 233 -4.65 -9.52 16.34
N ASP A 234 -5.00 -9.43 17.63
CA ASP A 234 -6.36 -9.71 18.09
C ASP A 234 -7.30 -8.48 18.02
N ARG A 235 -8.57 -8.67 18.38
CA ARG A 235 -9.58 -7.60 18.32
C ARG A 235 -9.24 -6.41 19.23
N GLY A 236 -8.68 -6.68 20.42
CA GLY A 236 -8.32 -5.67 21.40
C GLY A 236 -7.15 -4.82 20.91
N GLU A 237 -6.12 -5.45 20.37
CA GLU A 237 -4.95 -4.80 19.78
C GLU A 237 -5.34 -3.94 18.57
N ILE A 238 -6.21 -4.44 17.69
CA ILE A 238 -6.72 -3.67 16.53
C ILE A 238 -7.48 -2.43 16.98
N LEU A 239 -8.33 -2.55 18.01
CA LEU A 239 -9.07 -1.43 18.58
C LEU A 239 -8.12 -0.42 19.25
N GLU A 240 -7.11 -0.89 19.97
CA GLU A 240 -6.07 -0.06 20.59
C GLU A 240 -5.28 0.71 19.51
N LEU A 241 -4.83 0.04 18.45
CA LEU A 241 -4.19 0.68 17.30
C LEU A 241 -5.07 1.76 16.68
N ARG A 242 -6.36 1.47 16.47
CA ARG A 242 -7.30 2.44 15.91
C ARG A 242 -7.44 3.67 16.83
N LYS A 243 -7.64 3.47 18.13
CA LYS A 243 -7.72 4.57 19.11
C LYS A 243 -6.43 5.40 19.11
N PHE A 244 -5.27 4.74 19.08
CA PHE A 244 -3.98 5.40 19.00
C PHE A 244 -3.87 6.28 17.76
N ILE A 245 -4.14 5.75 16.56
CA ILE A 245 -4.06 6.51 15.30
C ILE A 245 -4.95 7.77 15.35
N VAL A 246 -6.22 7.62 15.74
CA VAL A 246 -7.16 8.73 15.79
C VAL A 246 -6.75 9.80 16.81
N ASN A 247 -6.28 9.38 17.99
CA ASN A 247 -5.81 10.32 19.02
C ASN A 247 -4.53 11.03 18.60
N THR A 248 -3.57 10.31 18.00
CA THR A 248 -2.28 10.86 17.60
C THR A 248 -2.43 11.88 16.47
N ARG A 249 -3.38 11.69 15.54
CA ARG A 249 -3.75 12.68 14.50
C ARG A 249 -4.17 14.04 15.06
N MET A 250 -4.64 14.13 16.29
CA MET A 250 -5.00 15.42 16.90
C MET A 250 -3.77 16.26 17.25
N LYS A 251 -2.63 15.60 17.53
CA LYS A 251 -1.46 16.23 18.13
C LYS A 251 -0.20 16.18 17.28
N ALA A 252 0.18 15.02 16.75
CA ALA A 252 1.51 14.81 16.17
C ALA A 252 1.63 15.51 14.81
N PRO A 253 2.68 16.31 14.56
CA PRO A 253 2.83 17.09 13.32
C PRO A 253 3.33 16.21 12.16
N ILE A 254 2.72 15.06 11.93
CA ILE A 254 3.01 14.06 10.90
C ILE A 254 1.68 13.50 10.38
N ALA A 255 1.57 13.23 9.08
CA ALA A 255 0.35 12.66 8.51
C ALA A 255 0.28 11.15 8.78
N LEU A 256 -0.56 10.72 9.71
CA LEU A 256 -0.84 9.30 9.91
C LEU A 256 -1.87 8.81 8.89
N VAL A 257 -1.58 7.71 8.18
CA VAL A 257 -2.44 7.12 7.16
C VAL A 257 -2.81 5.71 7.55
N ASP A 258 -4.11 5.42 7.46
CA ASP A 258 -4.68 4.08 7.48
C ASP A 258 -5.70 4.01 6.34
N SER A 259 -5.75 2.88 5.63
CA SER A 259 -6.59 2.72 4.44
C SER A 259 -7.81 1.82 4.63
N TYR A 260 -8.12 1.49 5.89
CA TYR A 260 -9.05 0.40 6.21
C TYR A 260 -10.19 0.81 7.14
N TRP A 261 -10.25 2.09 7.54
CA TRP A 261 -11.39 2.66 8.25
C TRP A 261 -11.88 3.93 7.56
N ASP A 262 -13.19 4.07 7.44
CA ASP A 262 -13.81 5.31 6.97
C ASP A 262 -13.79 6.42 8.05
N HIS A 263 -14.37 7.57 7.73
CA HIS A 263 -14.45 8.71 8.63
C HIS A 263 -15.29 8.48 9.91
N LEU A 264 -16.19 7.48 9.90
CA LEU A 264 -17.00 7.07 11.05
C LEU A 264 -16.33 5.94 11.85
N GLY A 265 -15.15 5.49 11.44
CA GLY A 265 -14.45 4.38 12.10
C GLY A 265 -14.97 3.01 11.70
N ARG A 266 -15.82 2.92 10.68
CA ARG A 266 -16.29 1.65 10.15
C ARG A 266 -15.23 1.08 9.21
N ALA A 267 -15.02 -0.22 9.26
CA ALA A 267 -14.06 -0.88 8.38
C ALA A 267 -14.42 -0.67 6.90
N LEU A 268 -13.38 -0.75 6.07
CA LEU A 268 -13.48 -0.70 4.62
C LEU A 268 -12.34 -1.51 3.99
N CYS A 269 -12.65 -2.35 3.00
CA CYS A 269 -11.65 -2.97 2.14
C CYS A 269 -11.46 -2.16 0.84
N PRO A 270 -10.26 -1.58 0.58
CA PRO A 270 -9.98 -0.90 -0.67
C PRO A 270 -10.20 -1.79 -1.90
N ALA A 271 -9.83 -3.07 -1.83
CA ALA A 271 -10.02 -4.00 -2.93
C ALA A 271 -11.51 -4.25 -3.23
N ALA A 272 -12.37 -4.31 -2.21
CA ALA A 272 -13.82 -4.43 -2.40
C ALA A 272 -14.42 -3.18 -3.09
N THR A 273 -13.82 -2.01 -2.89
CA THR A 273 -14.26 -0.79 -3.58
C THR A 273 -13.88 -0.78 -5.06
N GLY A 274 -12.79 -1.47 -5.44
CA GLY A 274 -12.20 -1.40 -6.78
C GLY A 274 -11.38 -0.13 -7.04
N ILE A 275 -11.03 0.64 -5.98
CA ILE A 275 -10.28 1.89 -6.13
C ILE A 275 -8.85 1.68 -6.61
N GLY A 276 -8.26 0.52 -6.33
CA GLY A 276 -6.93 0.15 -6.76
C GLY A 276 -6.80 -1.34 -7.00
N TYR A 277 -5.95 -1.69 -7.95
CA TYR A 277 -5.55 -3.06 -8.25
C TYR A 277 -4.04 -3.20 -8.12
N HIS A 278 -3.60 -4.45 -7.95
CA HIS A 278 -2.21 -4.84 -7.91
C HIS A 278 -1.82 -5.48 -9.25
N ILE A 279 -0.66 -5.16 -9.78
CA ILE A 279 -0.05 -5.86 -10.92
C ILE A 279 1.21 -6.52 -10.39
N ASN A 280 1.29 -7.84 -10.53
CA ASN A 280 2.45 -8.60 -10.06
C ASN A 280 3.62 -8.59 -11.09
N PRO A 281 4.80 -9.12 -10.75
CA PRO A 281 5.96 -9.11 -11.65
C PRO A 281 5.77 -9.91 -12.95
N ALA A 282 4.78 -10.80 -13.00
CA ALA A 282 4.41 -11.55 -14.21
C ALA A 282 3.34 -10.85 -15.06
N GLY A 283 2.90 -9.64 -14.67
CA GLY A 283 1.93 -8.83 -15.40
C GLY A 283 0.47 -9.15 -15.11
N TYR A 284 0.18 -10.02 -14.15
CA TYR A 284 -1.21 -10.36 -13.80
C TYR A 284 -1.85 -9.28 -12.93
N VAL A 285 -3.12 -9.00 -13.19
CA VAL A 285 -3.93 -8.05 -12.42
C VAL A 285 -4.64 -8.77 -11.27
N GLU A 286 -4.30 -8.42 -10.05
CA GLU A 286 -4.77 -8.99 -8.79
C GLU A 286 -5.58 -7.97 -7.99
N PHE A 287 -6.45 -8.43 -7.09
CA PHE A 287 -7.31 -7.55 -6.28
C PHE A 287 -6.51 -6.66 -5.32
N CYS A 288 -5.50 -7.26 -4.68
CA CYS A 288 -4.59 -6.61 -3.74
C CYS A 288 -3.35 -7.51 -3.53
N PRO A 289 -2.24 -6.97 -3.00
CA PRO A 289 -0.99 -7.73 -2.91
C PRO A 289 -1.06 -9.08 -2.16
N PRO A 290 -1.82 -9.22 -1.06
CA PRO A 290 -1.95 -10.51 -0.36
C PRO A 290 -2.82 -11.57 -1.05
N ILE A 291 -3.67 -11.19 -2.02
CA ILE A 291 -4.58 -12.12 -2.71
C ILE A 291 -4.10 -12.29 -4.15
N GLN A 292 -3.21 -13.26 -4.36
CA GLN A 292 -2.46 -13.45 -5.60
C GLN A 292 -3.14 -14.43 -6.55
N TYR A 293 -4.30 -14.00 -7.05
CA TYR A 293 -5.07 -14.69 -8.08
C TYR A 293 -5.54 -13.71 -9.15
N ALA A 294 -5.54 -14.16 -10.41
CA ALA A 294 -5.88 -13.31 -11.53
C ALA A 294 -6.55 -14.08 -12.69
N LYS A 295 -7.23 -13.32 -13.55
CA LYS A 295 -7.64 -13.75 -14.89
C LYS A 295 -7.13 -12.81 -15.98
N GLU A 296 -6.94 -11.53 -15.66
CA GLU A 296 -6.46 -10.52 -16.59
C GLU A 296 -4.93 -10.36 -16.53
N ASN A 297 -4.32 -10.02 -17.67
CA ASN A 297 -2.89 -9.71 -17.77
C ASN A 297 -2.66 -8.41 -18.55
N ILE A 298 -1.68 -7.61 -18.15
CA ILE A 298 -1.34 -6.34 -18.81
C ILE A 298 -0.80 -6.51 -20.24
N ARG A 299 -0.40 -7.74 -20.59
CA ARG A 299 0.08 -8.11 -21.93
C ARG A 299 -1.05 -8.52 -22.88
N ASP A 300 -2.29 -8.53 -22.41
CA ASP A 300 -3.47 -8.72 -23.25
C ASP A 300 -3.60 -7.53 -24.22
N ALA A 301 -4.07 -7.78 -25.46
CA ALA A 301 -4.12 -6.79 -26.54
C ALA A 301 -4.81 -5.47 -26.15
N ASN A 302 -5.80 -5.52 -25.26
CA ASN A 302 -6.39 -4.34 -24.62
C ASN A 302 -6.66 -4.59 -23.14
N TRP A 303 -5.59 -4.67 -22.35
CA TRP A 303 -5.68 -4.93 -20.90
C TRP A 303 -6.58 -3.92 -20.16
N THR A 304 -6.61 -2.65 -20.58
CA THR A 304 -7.47 -1.64 -19.94
C THR A 304 -8.94 -1.99 -20.06
N GLU A 305 -9.35 -2.52 -21.21
CA GLU A 305 -10.71 -2.97 -21.45
C GLU A 305 -11.00 -4.29 -20.75
N ALA A 306 -10.02 -5.21 -20.71
CA ALA A 306 -10.12 -6.46 -19.96
C ALA A 306 -10.40 -6.20 -18.48
N VAL A 307 -9.69 -5.24 -17.85
CA VAL A 307 -9.95 -4.81 -16.48
C VAL A 307 -11.33 -4.16 -16.35
N ARG A 308 -11.71 -3.26 -17.27
CA ARG A 308 -13.00 -2.53 -17.20
C ARG A 308 -14.21 -3.47 -17.25
N LYS A 309 -14.09 -4.57 -17.99
CA LYS A 309 -15.14 -5.57 -18.22
C LYS A 309 -14.97 -6.86 -17.41
N SER A 310 -13.98 -6.93 -16.52
CA SER A 310 -13.69 -8.16 -15.79
C SER A 310 -14.83 -8.56 -14.86
N GLU A 311 -15.46 -9.69 -15.17
CA GLU A 311 -16.44 -10.34 -14.29
C GLU A 311 -15.79 -10.87 -13.01
N PHE A 312 -14.51 -11.21 -13.06
CA PHE A 312 -13.75 -11.72 -11.91
C PHE A 312 -13.47 -10.62 -10.88
N LEU A 313 -12.98 -9.46 -11.35
CA LEU A 313 -12.81 -8.27 -10.51
C LEU A 313 -14.16 -7.80 -9.95
N ALA A 314 -15.20 -7.75 -10.77
CA ALA A 314 -16.55 -7.40 -10.33
C ALA A 314 -17.12 -8.40 -9.29
N GLY A 315 -16.95 -9.70 -9.54
CA GLY A 315 -17.43 -10.79 -8.69
C GLY A 315 -16.77 -10.76 -7.32
N PHE A 316 -15.46 -10.55 -7.25
CA PHE A 316 -14.75 -10.40 -5.99
C PHE A 316 -15.24 -9.19 -5.20
N ARG A 317 -15.45 -8.05 -5.86
CA ARG A 317 -15.96 -6.84 -5.18
C ARG A 317 -17.31 -7.10 -4.52
N LYS A 318 -18.22 -7.79 -5.22
CA LYS A 318 -19.52 -8.20 -4.68
C LYS A 318 -19.37 -9.19 -3.52
N LEU A 319 -18.50 -10.20 -3.66
CA LEU A 319 -18.24 -11.19 -2.60
C LEU A 319 -17.65 -10.52 -1.33
N ALA A 320 -16.57 -9.76 -1.50
CA ALA A 320 -15.87 -9.12 -0.41
C ALA A 320 -16.77 -8.12 0.33
N SER A 321 -17.55 -7.30 -0.39
CA SER A 321 -18.46 -6.33 0.23
C SER A 321 -19.66 -6.97 0.94
N SER A 322 -20.17 -8.10 0.44
CA SER A 322 -21.28 -8.83 1.06
C SER A 322 -20.87 -9.71 2.25
N SER A 323 -19.62 -10.20 2.26
CA SER A 323 -19.12 -11.03 3.36
C SER A 323 -18.80 -10.23 4.62
N SER A 324 -18.09 -9.10 4.49
CA SER A 324 -17.63 -8.30 5.63
C SER A 324 -17.16 -6.92 5.20
N ARG A 325 -17.15 -5.95 6.13
CA ARG A 325 -16.49 -4.66 5.92
C ARG A 325 -14.96 -4.72 6.06
N GLY A 326 -14.43 -5.84 6.52
CA GLY A 326 -13.01 -6.04 6.77
C GLY A 326 -12.29 -6.82 5.66
N CYS A 327 -11.20 -7.49 6.02
CA CYS A 327 -10.43 -8.26 5.08
C CYS A 327 -10.99 -9.68 4.95
N ILE A 328 -11.57 -10.02 3.80
CA ILE A 328 -12.12 -11.36 3.53
C ILE A 328 -11.07 -12.46 3.76
N LEU A 329 -9.79 -12.19 3.45
CA LEU A 329 -8.70 -13.11 3.68
C LEU A 329 -8.49 -13.45 5.17
N LEU A 330 -8.70 -12.48 6.07
CA LEU A 330 -8.57 -12.72 7.50
C LEU A 330 -9.83 -13.33 8.10
N GLU A 331 -11.01 -12.91 7.63
CA GLU A 331 -12.28 -13.27 8.27
C GLU A 331 -12.94 -14.50 7.68
N ASN A 332 -12.71 -14.78 6.39
CA ASN A 332 -13.35 -15.87 5.68
C ASN A 332 -12.48 -16.41 4.52
N PRO A 333 -11.29 -16.96 4.81
CA PRO A 333 -10.40 -17.48 3.78
C PRO A 333 -11.01 -18.67 3.02
N GLY A 334 -11.85 -19.49 3.65
CA GLY A 334 -12.58 -20.58 2.99
C GLY A 334 -13.59 -20.09 1.93
N LEU A 335 -14.30 -18.99 2.19
CA LEU A 335 -15.16 -18.37 1.16
C LEU A 335 -14.34 -17.81 -0.01
N MET A 336 -13.17 -17.25 0.28
CA MET A 336 -12.24 -16.81 -0.76
C MET A 336 -11.77 -17.99 -1.61
N ALA A 337 -11.38 -19.11 -0.98
CA ALA A 337 -10.97 -20.34 -1.66
C ALA A 337 -12.06 -20.85 -2.61
N LYS A 338 -13.30 -20.96 -2.11
CA LYS A 338 -14.46 -21.36 -2.92
C LYS A 338 -14.66 -20.46 -4.14
N PHE A 339 -14.60 -19.15 -3.96
CA PHE A 339 -14.72 -18.20 -5.06
C PHE A 339 -13.61 -18.37 -6.10
N ILE A 340 -12.36 -18.56 -5.69
CA ILE A 340 -11.24 -18.79 -6.61
C ILE A 340 -11.45 -20.05 -7.45
N VAL A 341 -11.89 -21.16 -6.83
CA VAL A 341 -12.17 -22.43 -7.50
C VAL A 341 -13.32 -22.26 -8.50
N GLU A 342 -14.44 -21.65 -8.09
CA GLU A 342 -15.60 -21.41 -8.95
C GLU A 342 -15.25 -20.53 -10.17
N GLN A 343 -14.43 -19.51 -9.97
CA GLN A 343 -14.01 -18.60 -11.04
C GLN A 343 -12.92 -19.19 -11.95
N LYS A 344 -12.38 -20.36 -11.61
CA LYS A 344 -11.22 -20.99 -12.25
C LYS A 344 -10.05 -20.01 -12.37
N ALA A 345 -9.81 -19.24 -11.32
CA ALA A 345 -8.81 -18.19 -11.34
C ALA A 345 -7.40 -18.79 -11.27
N ARG A 346 -6.44 -18.14 -11.95
CA ARG A 346 -5.05 -18.58 -11.95
C ARG A 346 -4.40 -18.22 -10.63
N ASN A 347 -3.72 -19.17 -10.00
CA ASN A 347 -2.77 -18.88 -8.93
C ASN A 347 -1.56 -18.15 -9.54
N THR A 348 -1.35 -16.91 -9.10
CA THR A 348 -0.26 -16.04 -9.58
C THR A 348 0.78 -15.73 -8.51
N SER A 349 0.69 -16.42 -7.36
CA SER A 349 1.59 -16.24 -6.22
C SER A 349 3.02 -16.73 -6.46
N GLY A 350 3.22 -17.66 -7.40
CA GLY A 350 4.46 -18.39 -7.58
C GLY A 350 4.68 -19.54 -6.57
N ARG A 351 3.70 -19.83 -5.70
CA ARG A 351 3.73 -20.94 -4.74
C ARG A 351 2.90 -22.12 -5.23
N CYS A 352 3.35 -23.34 -4.94
CA CYS A 352 2.71 -24.57 -5.40
C CYS A 352 1.35 -24.84 -4.74
N ALA A 353 1.19 -24.49 -3.47
CA ALA A 353 0.03 -24.85 -2.66
C ALA A 353 -1.21 -23.97 -2.89
N GLY A 354 -1.18 -23.02 -3.83
CA GLY A 354 -2.34 -22.25 -4.31
C GLY A 354 -3.53 -22.12 -3.37
N VAL A 355 -4.63 -22.80 -3.71
CA VAL A 355 -5.93 -22.69 -3.00
C VAL A 355 -5.86 -23.40 -1.66
N GLU A 356 -5.06 -24.46 -1.57
CA GLU A 356 -4.82 -25.21 -0.34
C GLU A 356 -4.24 -24.31 0.76
N GLU A 357 -3.46 -23.27 0.43
CA GLU A 357 -3.02 -22.24 1.40
C GLU A 357 -4.19 -21.47 2.02
N LEU A 358 -5.21 -21.15 1.22
CA LEU A 358 -6.40 -20.44 1.69
C LEU A 358 -7.29 -21.36 2.53
N GLU A 359 -7.42 -22.63 2.14
CA GLU A 359 -8.21 -23.61 2.88
C GLU A 359 -7.59 -23.96 4.24
N ALA A 360 -6.26 -24.00 4.32
CA ALA A 360 -5.52 -24.22 5.56
C ALA A 360 -5.46 -22.98 6.47
N MET A 361 -5.80 -21.78 5.95
CA MET A 361 -5.70 -20.54 6.70
C MET A 361 -6.80 -20.45 7.77
N GLY A 362 -6.38 -20.27 9.03
CA GLY A 362 -7.30 -19.98 10.14
C GLY A 362 -7.84 -18.54 10.10
N CYS A 363 -9.08 -18.35 10.55
CA CYS A 363 -9.65 -17.02 10.69
C CYS A 363 -8.89 -16.19 11.74
N CYS A 364 -8.61 -14.93 11.41
CA CYS A 364 -7.92 -13.96 12.24
C CYS A 364 -8.81 -12.72 12.47
N ALA A 365 -8.52 -11.95 13.52
CA ALA A 365 -9.17 -10.65 13.69
C ALA A 365 -8.79 -9.68 12.57
N SER A 366 -9.69 -8.74 12.29
CA SER A 366 -9.62 -7.84 11.15
C SER A 366 -10.08 -6.43 11.57
N HIS A 367 -9.99 -5.48 10.65
CA HIS A 367 -10.42 -4.09 10.86
C HIS A 367 -11.93 -3.99 11.18
N HIS A 368 -12.74 -4.97 10.77
CA HIS A 368 -14.17 -5.02 11.05
C HIS A 368 -14.43 -5.46 12.49
N GLN A 369 -14.80 -4.49 13.31
CA GLN A 369 -15.15 -4.67 14.72
C GLN A 369 -16.51 -4.01 14.97
N PRO A 370 -17.64 -4.66 14.60
CA PRO A 370 -18.97 -4.09 14.84
C PRO A 370 -19.18 -3.70 16.30
N GLY A 371 -19.63 -2.47 16.55
CA GLY A 371 -19.80 -1.91 17.90
C GLY A 371 -18.51 -1.36 18.53
N GLY A 372 -17.36 -1.55 17.86
CA GLY A 372 -16.04 -1.03 18.26
C GLY A 372 -15.58 0.17 17.42
N GLU A 373 -16.48 0.82 16.68
CA GLU A 373 -16.13 1.92 15.78
C GLU A 373 -15.52 3.11 16.54
N VAL A 374 -14.41 3.63 16.01
CA VAL A 374 -13.76 4.83 16.53
C VAL A 374 -13.72 5.89 15.41
N PRO A 375 -14.67 6.85 15.41
CA PRO A 375 -14.73 7.90 14.39
C PRO A 375 -13.49 8.81 14.37
N GLU A 376 -13.21 9.43 13.23
CA GLU A 376 -12.16 10.44 13.15
C GLU A 376 -12.50 11.66 14.02
N LYS A 377 -11.57 12.04 14.92
CA LYS A 377 -11.68 13.23 15.76
C LYS A 377 -11.24 14.51 15.05
N HIS A 378 -10.24 14.42 14.17
CA HIS A 378 -9.68 15.59 13.49
C HIS A 378 -10.51 15.93 12.24
N TRP A 379 -11.00 17.17 12.15
CA TRP A 379 -11.90 17.62 11.07
C TRP A 379 -11.34 17.36 9.65
N ALA A 380 -10.07 17.67 9.40
CA ALA A 380 -9.47 17.46 8.08
C ALA A 380 -9.38 15.98 7.69
N TYR A 381 -9.08 15.09 8.65
CA TYR A 381 -9.10 13.65 8.41
C TYR A 381 -10.52 13.16 8.15
N LYS A 382 -11.50 13.68 8.89
CA LYS A 382 -12.93 13.38 8.67
C LYS A 382 -13.35 13.76 7.25
N LEU A 383 -12.99 14.96 6.77
CA LEU A 383 -13.29 15.41 5.41
C LEU A 383 -12.54 14.60 4.35
N ALA A 384 -11.24 14.40 4.53
CA ALA A 384 -10.41 13.66 3.58
C ALA A 384 -10.90 12.22 3.40
N LYS A 385 -11.19 11.53 4.51
CA LYS A 385 -11.73 10.17 4.46
C LYS A 385 -13.14 10.11 3.87
N LYS A 386 -13.99 11.10 4.16
CA LYS A 386 -15.36 11.14 3.63
C LYS A 386 -15.39 11.35 2.11
N TYR A 387 -14.57 12.25 1.57
CA TYR A 387 -14.69 12.69 0.18
C TYR A 387 -13.61 12.17 -0.77
N TRP A 388 -12.41 11.87 -0.28
CA TRP A 388 -11.26 11.60 -1.15
C TRP A 388 -10.69 10.20 -1.00
N PHE A 389 -10.89 9.55 0.14
CA PHE A 389 -10.30 8.23 0.36
C PHE A 389 -11.28 7.08 0.52
N PHE A 390 -12.50 7.24 1.07
CA PHE A 390 -13.30 6.06 1.48
C PHE A 390 -14.83 6.21 1.34
N GLY A 391 -15.33 7.29 0.71
CA GLY A 391 -16.76 7.50 0.43
C GLY A 391 -17.27 6.82 -0.84
N PHE A 392 -16.93 5.54 -1.09
CA PHE A 392 -17.06 4.92 -2.41
C PHE A 392 -18.21 3.93 -2.61
N GLY A 393 -19.23 3.94 -1.76
CA GLY A 393 -20.47 3.17 -1.99
C GLY A 393 -20.29 1.66 -2.17
N ALA A 394 -19.09 1.11 -1.87
CA ALA A 394 -18.81 -0.33 -1.96
C ALA A 394 -19.64 -1.14 -0.96
N TYR A 395 -20.04 -0.48 0.11
CA TYR A 395 -20.93 -0.99 1.14
C TYR A 395 -22.16 -0.10 1.07
N GLY A 396 -23.17 -0.57 0.34
CA GLY A 396 -24.46 0.10 0.15
C GLY A 396 -25.13 0.42 1.48
#